data_AF-E4UWP6-F1
#
_entry.id   AF-E4UWP6-F1
#
_cell.length_a   1.000
_cell.length_b   1.000
_cell.length_c   1.000
_cell.angle_alpha   90.00
_cell.angle_beta   90.00
_cell.angle_gamma   90.00
#
_symmetry.space_group_name_H-M   'P 1'
#
loop_
_entity.id
_entity.type
_entity.pdbx_description
1 polymer ?
#
loop_
_entity_poly.entity_id
_entity_poly.type
_entity_poly.pdbx_seq_one_letter_code
_entity_poly.pdbx_strand_id
1 'polypeptide(L)'
;MAESKIPSLQQRPCSYLRALNIWKWSLVPIAVLCCLLWVFVIAASIFSAVYEKNASSGGDYPPIRWNDTLEDCDPGQIIWLFIPIAIETFHVPIQLWLYTRDLLHPIAALVLSFCFMGLWVSFSTLAPLIDACVERTFPDAWYGLFWTRQVTGYLITLLYLVYFGFSCAAVHQWRRDKKAVDGNLSDGDIEMKA
;
A
#
# COMPACT_ATOMS: atom_id res chain seq x y z
N MET A 1 38.03 -29.89 19.24
CA MET A 1 36.96 -29.43 18.33
C MET A 1 36.24 -28.30 19.04
N ALA A 2 36.54 -27.06 18.68
CA ALA A 2 35.87 -25.90 19.24
C ALA A 2 34.50 -25.75 18.55
N GLU A 3 33.42 -25.98 19.29
CA GLU A 3 32.08 -25.62 18.84
C GLU A 3 32.04 -24.11 18.64
N SER A 4 32.09 -23.67 17.38
CA SER A 4 31.70 -22.31 17.05
C SER A 4 30.20 -22.18 17.35
N LYS A 5 29.86 -21.65 18.52
CA LYS A 5 28.56 -21.05 18.76
C LYS A 5 28.45 -19.84 17.84
N ILE A 6 28.08 -20.09 16.59
CA ILE A 6 27.42 -19.09 15.76
C ILE A 6 26.19 -18.72 16.61
N PRO A 7 26.08 -17.49 17.13
CA PRO A 7 24.86 -17.09 17.79
C PRO A 7 23.83 -17.19 16.68
N SER A 8 22.95 -18.17 16.80
CA SER A 8 21.78 -18.29 15.97
C SER A 8 21.18 -16.89 15.89
N LEU A 9 20.87 -16.46 14.68
CA LEU A 9 19.97 -15.35 14.38
C LEU A 9 18.62 -15.66 15.02
N GLN A 10 18.58 -15.67 16.35
CA GLN A 10 17.38 -15.61 17.14
C GLN A 10 16.89 -14.21 16.83
N GLN A 11 16.02 -14.13 15.82
CA GLN A 11 15.10 -13.03 15.60
C GLN A 11 14.47 -12.78 16.98
N ARG A 12 15.10 -11.92 17.78
CA ARG A 12 14.52 -11.50 19.04
C ARG A 12 13.17 -10.91 18.65
N PRO A 13 12.07 -11.30 19.31
CA PRO A 13 10.79 -10.68 19.06
C PRO A 13 11.02 -9.18 19.13
N CYS A 14 10.61 -8.48 18.06
CA CYS A 14 10.94 -7.09 17.82
C CYS A 14 10.43 -6.21 18.98
N SER A 15 11.23 -6.06 20.03
CA SER A 15 10.86 -5.38 21.27
C SER A 15 10.54 -3.90 21.06
N TYR A 16 11.00 -3.32 19.95
CA TYR A 16 10.66 -1.96 19.51
C TYR A 16 9.19 -1.80 19.11
N LEU A 17 8.48 -2.86 18.69
CA LEU A 17 7.05 -2.80 18.39
C LEU A 17 6.18 -2.66 19.66
N ARG A 18 6.70 -3.08 20.82
CA ARG A 18 5.97 -3.00 22.10
C ARG A 18 5.83 -1.55 22.60
N ALA A 19 6.81 -0.69 22.31
CA ALA A 19 6.74 0.75 22.58
C ALA A 19 5.74 1.49 21.66
N LEU A 20 5.30 0.83 20.58
CA LEU A 20 4.49 1.39 19.52
C LEU A 20 3.10 0.72 19.44
N ASN A 21 2.57 0.24 20.57
CA ASN A 21 1.33 -0.56 20.62
C ASN A 21 0.08 0.16 20.08
N ILE A 22 0.03 1.50 20.17
CA ILE A 22 -1.05 2.34 19.60
C ILE A 22 -1.05 2.26 18.06
N TRP A 23 0.10 2.00 17.46
CA TRP A 23 0.31 2.08 16.01
C TRP A 23 0.03 0.76 15.29
N LYS A 24 -0.27 -0.33 16.02
CA LYS A 24 -0.73 -1.61 15.44
C LYS A 24 -2.03 -1.46 14.63
N TRP A 25 -2.79 -0.41 14.90
CA TRP A 25 -4.07 -0.13 14.26
C TRP A 25 -3.96 0.85 13.09
N SER A 26 -2.77 1.37 12.76
CA SER A 26 -2.63 2.37 11.67
C SER A 26 -2.97 1.81 10.29
N LEU A 27 -2.90 0.49 10.11
CA LEU A 27 -3.27 -0.21 8.87
C LEU A 27 -4.79 -0.44 8.75
N VAL A 28 -5.56 -0.32 9.85
CA VAL A 28 -7.02 -0.56 9.81
C VAL A 28 -7.77 0.50 9.02
N PRO A 29 -7.49 1.81 9.16
CA PRO A 29 -8.07 2.82 8.28
C PRO A 29 -7.78 2.54 6.80
N ILE A 30 -6.57 2.09 6.47
CA ILE A 30 -6.21 1.71 5.09
C ILE A 30 -7.10 0.55 4.63
N ALA A 31 -7.23 -0.52 5.44
CA ALA A 31 -8.10 -1.65 5.11
C ALA A 31 -9.56 -1.23 4.85
N VAL A 32 -10.11 -0.32 5.67
CA VAL A 32 -11.47 0.21 5.48
C VAL A 32 -11.59 0.99 4.17
N LEU A 33 -10.61 1.85 3.86
CA LEU A 33 -10.58 2.58 2.60
C LEU A 33 -10.42 1.65 1.39
N CYS A 34 -9.65 0.56 1.51
CA CYS A 34 -9.56 -0.47 0.47
C CYS A 34 -10.91 -1.16 0.20
N CYS A 35 -11.70 -1.44 1.24
CA CYS A 35 -13.06 -1.96 1.07
C CYS A 35 -13.96 -0.95 0.34
N LEU A 36 -13.90 0.33 0.71
CA LEU A 36 -14.67 1.39 0.03
C LEU A 36 -14.26 1.56 -1.43
N LEU A 37 -12.96 1.49 -1.72
CA LEU A 37 -12.46 1.51 -3.09
C LEU A 37 -13.03 0.37 -3.93
N TRP A 38 -13.21 -0.82 -3.36
CA TRP A 38 -13.77 -1.96 -4.10
C TRP A 38 -15.22 -1.67 -4.49
N VAL A 39 -15.98 -1.07 -3.57
CA VAL A 39 -17.35 -0.61 -3.85
C VAL A 39 -17.35 0.39 -4.99
N PHE A 40 -16.46 1.39 -4.97
CA PHE A 40 -16.39 2.40 -6.03
C PHE A 40 -15.95 1.83 -7.39
N VAL A 41 -14.96 0.93 -7.40
CA VAL A 41 -14.49 0.26 -8.61
C VAL A 41 -15.59 -0.61 -9.23
N ILE A 42 -16.30 -1.39 -8.41
CA ILE A 42 -17.42 -2.22 -8.86
C ILE A 42 -18.56 -1.34 -9.37
N ALA A 43 -18.92 -0.28 -8.65
CA ALA A 43 -19.95 0.66 -9.07
C ALA A 43 -19.62 1.34 -10.40
N ALA A 44 -18.39 1.82 -10.58
CA ALA A 44 -17.94 2.40 -11.84
C ALA A 44 -17.93 1.38 -12.99
N SER A 45 -17.54 0.13 -12.71
CA SER A 45 -17.55 -0.96 -13.68
C SER A 45 -18.96 -1.29 -14.17
N ILE A 46 -19.91 -1.44 -13.24
CA ILE A 46 -21.32 -1.70 -13.54
C ILE A 46 -21.94 -0.53 -14.27
N PHE A 47 -21.68 0.71 -13.82
CA PHE A 47 -22.19 1.91 -14.48
C PHE A 47 -21.78 1.95 -15.95
N SER A 48 -20.49 1.75 -16.25
CA SER A 48 -19.99 1.75 -17.62
C SER A 48 -20.59 0.63 -18.47
N ALA A 49 -20.75 -0.58 -17.92
CA ALA A 49 -21.35 -1.71 -18.64
C ALA A 49 -22.84 -1.47 -18.95
N VAL A 50 -23.59 -0.87 -18.02
CA VAL A 50 -25.00 -0.52 -18.23
C VAL A 50 -25.13 0.63 -19.23
N TYR A 51 -24.23 1.62 -19.15
CA TYR A 51 -24.19 2.74 -20.08
C TYR A 51 -23.93 2.26 -21.51
N GLU A 52 -22.91 1.41 -21.71
CA GLU A 52 -22.57 0.81 -23.00
C GLU A 52 -23.74 0.03 -23.62
N LYS A 53 -24.47 -0.74 -22.80
CA LYS A 53 -25.65 -1.50 -23.27
C LYS A 53 -26.83 -0.62 -23.69
N ASN A 54 -27.00 0.53 -23.05
CA ASN A 54 -28.12 1.44 -23.28
C ASN A 54 -27.79 2.58 -24.26
N ALA A 55 -26.53 2.70 -24.68
CA ALA A 55 -26.09 3.68 -25.66
C ALA A 55 -26.78 3.43 -27.01
N SER A 56 -27.61 4.38 -27.44
CA SER A 56 -28.46 4.23 -28.63
C SER A 56 -27.83 4.77 -29.92
N SER A 57 -26.63 5.37 -29.86
CA SER A 57 -25.98 5.97 -31.04
C SER A 57 -24.45 5.92 -30.96
N GLY A 58 -23.79 5.86 -32.12
CA GLY A 58 -22.32 5.79 -32.25
C GLY A 58 -21.54 7.03 -31.77
N GLY A 59 -22.20 7.98 -31.11
CA GLY A 59 -21.58 9.13 -30.44
C GLY A 59 -21.48 8.99 -28.91
N ASP A 60 -22.11 7.97 -28.32
CA ASP A 60 -22.05 7.69 -26.89
C ASP A 60 -20.84 6.80 -26.56
N TYR A 61 -19.78 7.41 -26.01
CA TYR A 61 -18.57 6.70 -25.62
C TYR A 61 -18.63 6.34 -24.13
N PRO A 62 -18.75 5.05 -23.76
CA PRO A 62 -18.78 4.66 -22.36
C PRO A 62 -17.44 4.98 -21.69
N PRO A 63 -17.43 5.34 -20.38
CA PRO A 63 -16.20 5.68 -19.70
C PRO A 63 -15.18 4.54 -19.58
N ILE A 64 -15.67 3.30 -19.49
CA ILE A 64 -14.88 2.06 -19.62
C ILE A 64 -15.48 1.27 -20.77
N ARG A 65 -14.66 0.92 -21.76
CA ARG A 65 -15.09 0.15 -22.94
C ARG A 65 -14.91 -1.34 -22.70
N TRP A 66 -15.93 -2.02 -22.20
CA TRP A 66 -15.76 -3.43 -21.83
C TRP A 66 -15.60 -4.33 -23.04
N ASN A 67 -16.36 -4.09 -24.12
CA ASN A 67 -16.23 -4.89 -25.34
C ASN A 67 -14.83 -4.75 -25.95
N ASP A 68 -14.35 -3.52 -26.16
CA ASP A 68 -13.04 -3.32 -26.78
C ASP A 68 -11.89 -3.73 -25.88
N THR A 69 -12.02 -3.59 -24.55
CA THR A 69 -10.97 -4.07 -23.65
C THR A 69 -10.87 -5.60 -23.67
N LEU A 70 -11.99 -6.30 -23.85
CA LEU A 70 -12.04 -7.76 -23.92
C LEU A 70 -11.68 -8.30 -25.33
N GLU A 71 -12.00 -7.55 -26.38
CA GLU A 71 -11.78 -7.95 -27.77
C GLU A 71 -10.44 -7.46 -28.35
N ASP A 72 -10.05 -6.20 -28.11
CA ASP A 72 -8.84 -5.58 -28.68
C ASP A 72 -7.59 -5.68 -27.79
N CYS A 73 -7.68 -6.36 -26.64
CA CYS A 73 -6.53 -6.55 -25.73
C CYS A 73 -5.77 -5.24 -25.40
N ASP A 74 -6.47 -4.12 -25.20
CA ASP A 74 -5.87 -2.90 -24.61
C ASP A 74 -6.18 -2.85 -23.09
N PRO A 75 -5.41 -3.56 -22.25
CA PRO A 75 -5.74 -3.74 -20.84
C PRO A 75 -5.50 -2.47 -20.01
N GLY A 76 -5.04 -1.36 -20.61
CA GLY A 76 -4.63 -0.16 -19.90
C GLY A 76 -5.68 0.30 -18.89
N GLN A 77 -6.94 0.43 -19.32
CA GLN A 77 -8.02 0.90 -18.45
C GLN A 77 -8.29 -0.05 -17.27
N ILE A 78 -8.26 -1.37 -17.49
CA ILE A 78 -8.43 -2.38 -16.43
C ILE A 78 -7.24 -2.36 -15.46
N ILE A 79 -6.03 -2.25 -15.98
CA ILE A 79 -4.79 -2.17 -15.19
C ILE A 79 -4.87 -0.96 -14.24
N TRP A 80 -5.21 0.22 -14.75
CA TRP A 80 -5.33 1.45 -13.96
C TRP A 80 -6.50 1.44 -12.95
N LEU A 81 -7.50 0.58 -13.17
CA LEU A 81 -8.66 0.46 -12.31
C LEU A 81 -8.48 -0.57 -11.19
N PHE A 82 -7.91 -1.75 -11.49
CA PHE A 82 -7.89 -2.89 -10.57
C PHE A 82 -6.52 -3.19 -9.94
N ILE A 83 -5.39 -2.85 -10.57
CA ILE A 83 -4.08 -3.26 -10.02
C ILE A 83 -3.82 -2.69 -8.62
N PRO A 84 -4.01 -1.38 -8.36
CA PRO A 84 -3.73 -0.82 -7.04
C PRO A 84 -4.53 -1.51 -5.96
N ILE A 85 -5.82 -1.72 -6.22
CA ILE A 85 -6.73 -2.29 -5.24
C ILE A 85 -6.50 -3.78 -5.03
N ALA A 86 -6.15 -4.52 -6.08
CA ALA A 86 -5.78 -5.92 -5.98
C ALA A 86 -4.52 -6.10 -5.12
N ILE A 87 -3.49 -5.27 -5.35
CA ILE A 87 -2.26 -5.28 -4.56
C ILE A 87 -2.56 -4.99 -3.08
N GLU A 88 -3.36 -3.97 -2.78
CA GLU A 88 -3.81 -3.64 -1.42
C GLU A 88 -4.53 -4.80 -0.74
N THR A 89 -5.40 -5.49 -1.48
CA THR A 89 -6.22 -6.60 -0.96
C THR A 89 -5.37 -7.74 -0.41
N PHE A 90 -4.21 -8.02 -1.02
CA PHE A 90 -3.29 -9.04 -0.52
C PHE A 90 -2.31 -8.49 0.50
N HIS A 91 -1.75 -7.31 0.26
CA HIS A 91 -0.67 -6.84 1.11
C HIS A 91 -1.15 -6.39 2.50
N VAL A 92 -2.29 -5.69 2.60
CA VAL A 92 -2.76 -5.13 3.89
C VAL A 92 -3.03 -6.23 4.91
N PRO A 93 -3.75 -7.33 4.59
CA PRO A 93 -3.95 -8.43 5.53
C PRO A 93 -2.64 -9.13 5.91
N ILE A 94 -1.74 -9.36 4.95
CA ILE A 94 -0.43 -9.99 5.22
C ILE A 94 0.39 -9.10 6.15
N GLN A 95 0.44 -7.80 5.89
CA GLN A 95 1.21 -6.86 6.68
C GLN A 95 0.62 -6.72 8.09
N LEU A 96 -0.71 -6.65 8.22
CA LEU A 96 -1.40 -6.65 9.52
C LEU A 96 -1.12 -7.95 10.30
N TRP A 97 -1.14 -9.10 9.64
CA TRP A 97 -0.82 -10.39 10.26
C TRP A 97 0.64 -10.45 10.76
N LEU A 98 1.60 -10.02 9.94
CA LEU A 98 3.01 -9.96 10.33
C LEU A 98 3.25 -8.95 11.47
N TYR A 99 2.54 -7.83 11.47
CA TYR A 99 2.66 -6.79 12.48
C TYR A 99 2.08 -7.22 13.83
N THR A 100 0.92 -7.89 13.83
CA THR A 100 0.29 -8.41 15.06
C THR A 100 1.10 -9.53 15.73
N ARG A 101 1.91 -10.25 14.95
CA ARG A 101 2.81 -11.33 15.42
C ARG A 101 4.22 -10.84 15.78
N ASP A 102 4.50 -9.55 15.69
CA ASP A 102 5.83 -8.95 15.89
C ASP A 102 6.93 -9.56 14.99
N LEU A 103 6.54 -10.05 13.80
CA LEU A 103 7.43 -10.71 12.82
C LEU A 103 7.94 -9.77 11.72
N LEU A 104 7.36 -8.57 11.61
CA LEU A 104 7.72 -7.63 10.55
C LEU A 104 9.03 -6.91 10.90
N HIS A 105 10.04 -7.03 10.04
CA HIS A 105 11.30 -6.30 10.19
C HIS A 105 11.09 -4.80 9.94
N PRO A 106 11.72 -3.88 10.72
CA PRO A 106 11.37 -2.46 10.63
C PRO A 106 11.81 -1.84 9.31
N ILE A 107 12.90 -2.35 8.70
CA ILE A 107 13.33 -1.94 7.35
C ILE A 107 12.31 -2.41 6.29
N ALA A 108 11.73 -3.60 6.44
CA ALA A 108 10.73 -4.09 5.51
C ALA A 108 9.45 -3.23 5.59
N ALA A 109 9.02 -2.88 6.80
CA ALA A 109 7.92 -1.94 7.01
C ALA A 109 8.17 -0.60 6.31
N LEU A 110 9.38 -0.05 6.45
CA LEU A 110 9.79 1.20 5.81
C LEU A 110 9.73 1.12 4.28
N VAL A 111 10.37 0.11 3.68
CA VAL A 111 10.41 -0.05 2.23
C VAL A 111 9.00 -0.24 1.66
N LEU A 112 8.20 -1.12 2.27
CA LEU A 112 6.83 -1.36 1.83
C LEU A 112 5.99 -0.09 1.91
N SER A 113 6.09 0.67 3.01
CA SER A 113 5.36 1.93 3.15
C SER A 113 5.71 2.96 2.07
N PHE A 114 6.99 3.05 1.70
CA PHE A 114 7.44 3.93 0.62
C PHE A 114 6.93 3.47 -0.75
N CYS A 115 7.00 2.17 -1.04
CA CYS A 115 6.52 1.60 -2.30
C CYS A 115 5.01 1.80 -2.48
N PHE A 116 4.20 1.51 -1.46
CA PHE A 116 2.74 1.68 -1.55
C PHE A 116 2.30 3.13 -1.57
N MET A 117 3.00 4.01 -0.83
CA MET A 117 2.83 5.45 -0.97
C MET A 117 3.07 5.90 -2.41
N GLY A 118 4.20 5.51 -3.00
CA GLY A 118 4.55 5.84 -4.38
C GLY A 118 3.56 5.29 -5.41
N LEU A 119 3.07 4.08 -5.19
CA LEU A 119 2.02 3.47 -6.01
C LEU A 119 0.75 4.33 -5.97
N TRP A 120 0.24 4.67 -4.79
CA TRP A 120 -0.98 5.48 -4.68
C TRP A 120 -0.83 6.89 -5.23
N VAL A 121 0.32 7.54 -5.01
CA VAL A 121 0.62 8.84 -5.63
C VAL A 121 0.59 8.73 -7.15
N SER A 122 1.23 7.69 -7.71
CA SER A 122 1.31 7.52 -9.17
C SER A 122 -0.07 7.31 -9.76
N PHE A 123 -0.87 6.39 -9.21
CA PHE A 123 -2.21 6.11 -9.74
C PHE A 123 -3.19 7.28 -9.52
N SER A 124 -3.10 7.96 -8.38
CA SER A 124 -4.02 9.08 -8.07
C SER A 124 -3.68 10.36 -8.80
N THR A 125 -2.47 10.50 -9.36
CA THR A 125 -2.06 11.68 -10.16
C THR A 125 -2.08 11.39 -11.66
N LEU A 126 -1.60 10.23 -12.09
CA LEU A 126 -1.57 9.87 -13.50
C LEU A 126 -2.98 9.64 -14.06
N ALA A 127 -3.89 9.03 -13.29
CA ALA A 127 -5.25 8.80 -13.80
C ALA A 127 -6.00 10.11 -14.14
N PRO A 128 -6.02 11.15 -13.27
CA PRO A 128 -6.56 12.47 -13.64
C PRO A 128 -5.84 13.15 -14.81
N LEU A 129 -4.52 13.00 -14.91
CA LEU A 129 -3.76 13.59 -16.02
C LEU A 129 -4.11 12.93 -17.35
N ILE A 130 -4.24 11.60 -17.36
CA ILE A 130 -4.71 10.85 -18.54
C ILE A 130 -6.12 11.30 -18.90
N ASP A 131 -7.02 11.41 -17.91
CA ASP A 131 -8.40 11.86 -18.11
C ASP A 131 -8.45 13.29 -18.70
N ALA A 132 -7.63 14.21 -18.20
CA ALA A 132 -7.54 15.58 -18.70
C ALA A 132 -6.98 15.68 -20.13
N CYS A 133 -6.15 14.72 -20.56
CA CYS A 133 -5.65 14.64 -21.94
C CYS A 133 -6.68 14.02 -22.90
N VAL A 134 -7.64 13.26 -22.39
CA VAL A 134 -8.74 12.72 -23.18
C VAL A 134 -9.78 13.83 -23.28
N GLU A 135 -9.77 14.59 -24.37
CA GLU A 135 -10.73 15.66 -24.68
C GLU A 135 -12.16 15.12 -24.86
N ARG A 136 -12.75 14.54 -23.80
CA ARG A 136 -14.08 13.94 -23.78
C ARG A 136 -14.83 14.37 -22.54
N THR A 137 -16.13 14.54 -22.70
CA THR A 137 -17.06 14.79 -21.61
C THR A 137 -17.64 13.49 -21.12
N PHE A 138 -17.40 13.15 -19.85
CA PHE A 138 -18.00 11.99 -19.20
C PHE A 138 -19.30 12.38 -18.46
N PRO A 139 -20.24 11.43 -18.26
CA PRO A 139 -21.42 11.68 -17.45
C PRO A 139 -21.07 12.06 -16.01
N ASP A 140 -21.81 13.01 -15.42
CA ASP A 140 -21.58 13.52 -14.05
C ASP A 140 -21.50 12.41 -12.99
N ALA A 141 -22.35 11.39 -13.12
CA ALA A 141 -22.36 10.23 -12.22
C ALA A 141 -21.04 9.44 -12.26
N TRP A 142 -20.44 9.30 -13.44
CA TRP A 142 -19.12 8.67 -13.56
C TRP A 142 -18.01 9.57 -13.02
N TYR A 143 -18.08 10.87 -13.31
CA TYR A 143 -17.11 11.85 -12.82
C TYR A 143 -17.07 11.89 -11.29
N GLY A 144 -18.23 11.83 -10.64
CA GLY A 144 -18.33 11.72 -9.18
C GLY A 144 -17.67 10.45 -8.63
N LEU A 145 -17.91 9.29 -9.24
CA LEU A 145 -17.27 8.02 -8.86
C LEU A 145 -15.75 8.07 -9.07
N PHE A 146 -15.31 8.65 -10.20
CA PHE A 146 -13.91 8.82 -10.53
C PHE A 146 -13.19 9.67 -9.48
N TRP A 147 -13.68 10.87 -9.17
CA TRP A 147 -13.04 11.74 -8.18
C TRP A 147 -13.10 11.19 -6.77
N THR A 148 -14.19 10.52 -6.39
CA THR A 148 -14.29 9.85 -5.09
C THR A 148 -13.18 8.81 -4.94
N ARG A 149 -12.87 8.06 -6.01
CA ARG A 149 -11.74 7.13 -6.04
C ARG A 149 -10.40 7.85 -5.89
N GLN A 150 -10.18 8.97 -6.59
CA GLN A 150 -8.92 9.72 -6.48
C GLN A 150 -8.72 10.31 -5.08
N VAL A 151 -9.78 10.90 -4.51
CA VAL A 151 -9.76 11.41 -3.12
C VAL A 151 -9.44 10.29 -2.15
N THR A 152 -10.05 9.12 -2.32
CA THR A 152 -9.74 7.95 -1.48
C THR A 152 -8.29 7.50 -1.64
N GLY A 153 -7.75 7.51 -2.86
CA GLY A 153 -6.34 7.23 -3.13
C GLY A 153 -5.39 8.21 -2.43
N TYR A 154 -5.68 9.52 -2.45
CA TYR A 154 -4.91 10.52 -1.71
C TYR A 154 -4.98 10.32 -0.19
N LEU A 155 -6.15 9.94 0.35
CA LEU A 155 -6.28 9.60 1.77
C LEU A 155 -5.40 8.39 2.15
N ILE A 156 -5.34 7.37 1.29
CA ILE A 156 -4.46 6.22 1.49
C ILE A 156 -2.98 6.65 1.41
N THR A 157 -2.60 7.51 0.47
CA THR A 157 -1.25 8.09 0.43
C THR A 157 -0.88 8.77 1.75
N LEU A 158 -1.77 9.60 2.30
CA LEU A 158 -1.52 10.28 3.58
C LEU A 158 -1.34 9.28 4.73
N LEU A 159 -2.15 8.21 4.77
CA LEU A 159 -1.99 7.16 5.77
C LEU A 159 -0.66 6.41 5.61
N TYR A 160 -0.23 6.12 4.37
CA TYR A 160 1.10 5.54 4.13
C TYR A 160 2.24 6.48 4.49
N LEU A 161 2.08 7.79 4.31
CA LEU A 161 3.07 8.78 4.72
C LEU A 161 3.23 8.78 6.25
N VAL A 162 2.11 8.74 6.98
CA VAL A 162 2.10 8.60 8.44
C VAL A 162 2.78 7.29 8.86
N TYR A 163 2.44 6.17 8.20
CA TYR A 163 3.05 4.86 8.45
C TYR A 163 4.55 4.81 8.12
N PHE A 164 4.99 5.52 7.08
CA PHE A 164 6.40 5.70 6.74
C PHE A 164 7.16 6.44 7.85
N GLY A 165 6.58 7.51 8.39
CA GLY A 165 7.14 8.23 9.54
C GLY A 165 7.34 7.32 10.76
N PHE A 166 6.36 6.47 11.07
CA PHE A 166 6.50 5.49 12.16
C PHE A 166 7.54 4.42 11.87
N SER A 167 7.61 3.95 10.63
CA SER A 167 8.62 2.97 10.21
C SER A 167 10.04 3.54 10.33
N CYS A 168 10.25 4.82 10.01
CA CYS A 168 11.51 5.53 10.24
C CYS A 168 11.91 5.51 11.73
N ALA A 169 10.97 5.85 12.63
CA ALA A 169 11.21 5.84 14.07
C ALA A 169 11.57 4.43 14.58
N ALA A 170 10.86 3.41 14.10
CA ALA A 170 11.12 2.01 14.44
C ALA A 170 12.51 1.55 13.95
N VAL A 171 12.92 1.90 12.73
CA VAL A 171 14.27 1.61 12.21
C VAL A 171 15.34 2.32 13.04
N HIS A 172 15.10 3.58 13.43
CA HIS A 172 16.04 4.33 14.26
C HIS A 172 16.23 3.69 15.64
N GLN A 173 15.15 3.30 16.31
CA GLN A 173 15.21 2.57 17.58
C GLN A 173 15.94 1.23 17.43
N TRP A 174 15.59 0.45 16.42
CA TRP A 174 16.27 -0.83 16.13
C TRP A 174 17.78 -0.66 15.93
N ARG A 175 18.22 0.39 15.21
CA ARG A 175 19.65 0.71 15.05
C ARG A 175 20.31 1.12 16.36
N ARG A 176 19.63 1.89 17.21
CA ARG A 176 20.14 2.30 18.52
C ARG A 176 20.33 1.12 19.46
N ASP A 177 19.32 0.25 19.54
CA ASP A 177 19.37 -0.95 20.38
C ASP A 177 20.50 -1.89 19.93
N LYS A 178 20.70 -2.05 18.62
CA LYS A 178 21.81 -2.82 18.07
C LYS A 178 23.17 -2.26 18.52
N LYS A 179 23.36 -0.93 18.43
CA LYS A 179 24.61 -0.27 18.87
C LYS A 179 24.86 -0.44 20.38
N ALA A 180 23.82 -0.38 21.21
CA ALA A 180 23.95 -0.58 22.65
C ALA A 180 24.40 -2.01 23.01
N VAL A 181 23.87 -3.01 22.28
CA VAL A 181 24.30 -4.41 22.45
C VAL A 181 25.74 -4.62 21.99
N ASP A 182 26.11 -4.10 20.82
CA ASP A 182 27.47 -4.24 20.28
C ASP A 182 28.51 -3.55 21.18
N GLY A 183 28.16 -2.39 21.76
CA GLY A 183 29.01 -1.68 22.72
C GLY A 183 29.22 -2.43 24.04
N ASN A 184 28.16 -3.02 24.61
CA ASN A 184 28.26 -3.81 25.85
C ASN A 184 29.05 -5.12 25.66
N LEU A 185 29.00 -5.73 24.47
CA LEU A 185 29.84 -6.89 24.13
C LEU A 185 31.32 -6.51 24.06
N SER A 186 31.64 -5.35 23.48
CA SER A 186 33.01 -4.85 23.41
C SER A 186 33.62 -4.60 24.80
N ASP A 187 32.84 -4.13 25.78
CA ASP A 187 33.35 -3.79 27.11
C ASP A 187 33.62 -5.06 27.96
N GLY A 188 32.71 -6.05 27.90
CA GLY A 188 32.88 -7.32 28.60
C GLY A 188 34.01 -8.21 28.04
N ASP A 189 34.29 -8.13 26.74
CA ASP A 189 35.41 -8.85 26.11
C ASP A 189 36.79 -8.25 26.47
N ILE A 190 36.84 -6.99 26.90
CA ILE A 190 38.05 -6.34 27.40
C ILE A 190 38.30 -6.75 28.86
N GLU A 191 37.27 -6.81 29.70
CA GLU A 191 37.40 -7.26 31.10
C GLU A 191 37.80 -8.75 31.21
N MET A 192 37.39 -9.62 30.30
CA MET A 192 37.80 -11.04 30.31
C MET A 192 39.22 -11.30 29.79
N LYS A 193 39.90 -10.29 29.25
CA LYS A 193 41.27 -10.39 28.72
C LYS A 193 42.33 -9.69 29.58
N ALA A 194 41.92 -9.02 30.66
CA ALA A 194 42.81 -8.40 31.65
C ALA A 194 43.03 -9.33 32.85
#